data_AF-A0AAW5V0E1-F1
#
_entry.id   AF-A0AAW5V0E1-F1
#
_cell.length_a   1.000
_cell.length_b   1.000
_cell.length_c   1.000
_cell.angle_alpha   90.00
_cell.angle_beta   90.00
_cell.angle_gamma   90.00
#
_symmetry.space_group_name_H-M   'P 1'
#
loop_
_entity.id
_entity.type
_entity.pdbx_description
1 polymer ?
#
loop_
_entity_poly.entity_id
_entity_poly.type
_entity_poly.pdbx_seq_one_letter_code
_entity_poly.pdbx_strand_id
1 'polypeptide(L)'
;MISSKKTVTACSSSDDDDTPATGDIKTNIVGTWELTHIKGWYWADDEDESHITVDKSPESDDKFRFSLNANGGCIWYDYDAGTWKSYSGITKYELNANILIIKDSYSSGDETDWQTCKRFKIVSIKGNTMICTVCLMDEGDTELTFTKR
;
A
#
# COMPACT_ATOMS: atom_id res chain seq x y z
N MET A 1 17.18 -3.04 -57.97
CA MET A 1 17.32 -2.33 -56.68
C MET A 1 15.95 -1.84 -56.26
N ILE A 2 15.32 -2.47 -55.27
CA ILE A 2 14.02 -2.07 -54.72
C ILE A 2 14.31 -1.47 -53.35
N SER A 3 14.07 -0.17 -53.18
CA SER A 3 14.18 0.52 -51.90
C SER A 3 12.79 0.53 -51.25
N SER A 4 12.60 -0.30 -50.24
CA SER A 4 11.41 -0.25 -49.39
C SER A 4 11.58 0.88 -48.38
N LYS A 5 10.83 1.98 -48.53
CA LYS A 5 10.66 2.98 -47.46
C LYS A 5 9.95 2.30 -46.29
N LYS A 6 10.69 2.03 -45.21
CA LYS A 6 10.10 1.72 -43.90
C LYS A 6 9.47 3.01 -43.37
N THR A 7 8.15 3.07 -43.30
CA THR A 7 7.45 4.03 -42.47
C THR A 7 7.64 3.60 -41.02
N VAL A 8 8.46 4.32 -40.26
CA VAL A 8 8.49 4.19 -38.81
C VAL A 8 7.30 4.98 -38.26
N THR A 9 6.18 4.29 -38.06
CA THR A 9 5.16 4.79 -37.14
C THR A 9 5.77 4.72 -35.75
N ALA A 10 6.24 5.86 -35.25
CA ALA A 10 6.54 6.02 -33.84
C ALA A 10 5.20 5.94 -33.09
N CYS A 11 4.91 4.79 -32.50
CA CYS A 11 3.86 4.67 -31.50
C CYS A 11 4.36 5.40 -30.25
N SER A 12 4.00 6.67 -30.11
CA SER A 12 4.04 7.34 -28.81
C SER A 12 2.72 7.02 -28.10
N SER A 13 2.57 5.79 -27.60
CA SER A 13 1.59 5.50 -26.56
C SER A 13 2.19 5.97 -25.23
N SER A 14 1.99 7.24 -24.93
CA SER A 14 2.24 7.76 -23.58
C SER A 14 1.00 7.44 -22.74
N ASP A 15 0.83 6.15 -22.44
CA ASP A 15 -0.24 5.61 -21.60
C ASP A 15 0.21 5.47 -20.13
N ASP A 16 1.15 6.32 -19.70
CA ASP A 16 1.59 6.34 -18.30
C ASP A 16 0.91 7.51 -17.57
N ASP A 17 -0.42 7.58 -17.67
CA ASP A 17 -1.20 8.15 -16.58
C ASP A 17 -1.44 7.02 -15.56
N ASP A 18 -0.33 6.52 -14.99
CA ASP A 18 -0.30 5.44 -13.98
C ASP A 18 -0.95 5.87 -12.65
N THR A 19 -1.55 7.07 -12.60
CA THR A 19 -2.36 7.51 -11.47
C THR A 19 -3.78 6.99 -11.65
N PRO A 20 -4.21 5.98 -10.86
CA PRO A 20 -5.58 5.50 -10.97
C PRO A 20 -6.57 6.63 -10.69
N ALA A 21 -7.61 6.75 -11.52
CA ALA A 21 -8.63 7.77 -11.32
C ALA A 21 -9.32 7.56 -9.96
N THR A 22 -9.53 8.63 -9.20
CA THR A 22 -10.08 8.58 -7.83
C THR A 22 -11.41 7.80 -7.73
N GLY A 23 -12.24 7.85 -8.78
CA GLY A 23 -13.49 7.10 -8.87
C GLY A 23 -13.27 5.58 -8.92
N ASP A 24 -12.28 5.12 -9.67
CA ASP A 24 -11.93 3.71 -9.81
C ASP A 24 -11.30 3.18 -8.53
N ILE A 25 -10.49 3.99 -7.83
CA ILE A 25 -9.91 3.61 -6.53
C ILE A 25 -11.02 3.28 -5.54
N LYS A 26 -11.99 4.19 -5.36
CA LYS A 26 -13.05 4.03 -4.35
C LYS A 26 -13.82 2.72 -4.50
N THR A 27 -14.10 2.29 -5.72
CA THR A 27 -14.77 1.01 -5.97
C THR A 27 -13.82 -0.18 -5.84
N ASN A 28 -12.59 -0.06 -6.32
CA ASN A 28 -11.66 -1.18 -6.43
C ASN A 28 -11.00 -1.56 -5.10
N ILE A 29 -10.88 -0.62 -4.14
CA ILE A 29 -10.33 -0.88 -2.80
C ILE A 29 -11.25 -1.73 -1.92
N VAL A 30 -12.55 -1.87 -2.24
CA VAL A 30 -13.48 -2.64 -1.41
C VAL A 30 -13.11 -4.12 -1.43
N GLY A 31 -12.94 -4.72 -0.26
CA GLY A 31 -12.54 -6.12 -0.08
C GLY A 31 -11.50 -6.30 1.03
N THR A 32 -11.03 -7.54 1.18
CA THR A 32 -9.98 -7.90 2.14
C THR A 32 -8.64 -7.94 1.45
N TRP A 33 -7.69 -7.17 1.96
CA TRP A 33 -6.34 -7.02 1.41
C TRP A 33 -5.32 -7.49 2.43
N GLU A 34 -4.51 -8.47 2.07
CA GLU A 34 -3.44 -9.00 2.92
C GLU A 34 -2.08 -8.56 2.40
N LEU A 35 -1.21 -8.10 3.30
CA LEU A 35 0.17 -7.78 2.96
C LEU A 35 0.90 -9.07 2.53
N THR A 36 1.45 -9.07 1.32
CA THR A 36 2.16 -10.23 0.77
C THR A 36 3.62 -9.94 0.46
N HIS A 37 3.99 -8.67 0.31
CA HIS A 37 5.36 -8.29 -0.01
C HIS A 37 5.69 -6.89 0.52
N ILE A 38 6.92 -6.73 1.02
CA ILE A 38 7.49 -5.49 1.53
C ILE A 38 8.77 -5.25 0.73
N LYS A 39 8.86 -4.05 0.15
CA LYS A 39 10.06 -3.57 -0.54
C LYS A 39 10.41 -2.17 -0.05
N GLY A 40 11.66 -1.93 0.32
CA GLY A 40 12.07 -0.63 0.85
C GLY A 40 13.46 -0.69 1.45
N TRP A 41 13.70 0.16 2.45
CA TRP A 41 14.92 0.17 3.22
C TRP A 41 14.64 0.70 4.62
N TYR A 42 15.46 0.30 5.60
CA TYR A 42 15.47 0.88 6.94
C TYR A 42 16.88 1.31 7.32
N TRP A 43 17.00 2.23 8.27
CA TRP A 43 18.29 2.65 8.80
C TRP A 43 18.94 1.50 9.56
N ALA A 44 20.19 1.19 9.22
CA ALA A 44 20.97 0.28 10.04
C ALA A 44 21.22 0.92 11.40
N ASP A 45 21.20 0.12 12.46
CA ASP A 45 21.61 0.53 13.79
C ASP A 45 23.16 0.53 13.86
N ASP A 46 23.78 1.42 13.08
CA ASP A 46 25.22 1.63 13.00
C ASP A 46 25.59 3.11 13.03
N GLU A 47 26.87 3.40 13.29
CA GLU A 47 27.39 4.78 13.34
C GLU A 47 27.56 5.40 11.94
N ASP A 48 27.38 4.62 10.87
CA ASP A 48 27.74 5.00 9.51
C ASP A 48 26.53 5.51 8.69
N GLU A 49 25.37 5.70 9.32
CA GLU A 49 24.11 6.11 8.66
C GLU A 49 23.82 5.21 7.43
N SER A 50 24.08 3.91 7.58
CA SER A 50 23.90 2.97 6.47
C SER A 50 22.45 2.50 6.35
N HIS A 51 22.09 1.94 5.20
CA HIS A 51 20.74 1.48 4.93
C HIS A 51 20.73 -0.01 4.58
N ILE A 52 19.75 -0.72 5.12
CA ILE A 52 19.50 -2.12 4.78
C ILE A 52 18.32 -2.19 3.82
N THR A 53 18.56 -2.69 2.61
CA THR A 53 17.50 -2.93 1.63
C THR A 53 16.64 -4.12 2.04
N VAL A 54 15.33 -3.97 1.91
CA VAL A 54 14.34 -5.00 2.17
C VAL A 54 13.59 -5.30 0.88
N ASP A 55 13.50 -6.58 0.55
CA ASP A 55 12.68 -7.14 -0.53
C ASP A 55 12.28 -8.55 -0.08
N LYS A 56 11.17 -8.64 0.66
CA LYS A 56 10.77 -9.88 1.34
C LYS A 56 9.27 -10.00 1.53
N SER A 57 8.81 -11.23 1.76
CA SER A 57 7.48 -11.48 2.31
C SER A 57 7.45 -11.12 3.81
N PRO A 58 6.31 -10.65 4.34
CA PRO A 58 6.21 -10.32 5.76
C PRO A 58 6.40 -11.55 6.65
N GLU A 59 7.15 -11.37 7.74
CA GLU A 59 7.29 -12.35 8.80
C GLU A 59 6.01 -12.42 9.65
N SER A 60 5.93 -13.34 10.60
CA SER A 60 4.70 -13.53 11.40
C SER A 60 4.22 -12.23 12.05
N ASP A 61 5.14 -11.46 12.61
CA ASP A 61 4.82 -10.25 13.39
C ASP A 61 4.58 -9.03 12.49
N ASP A 62 4.97 -9.11 11.22
CA ASP A 62 4.74 -8.06 10.21
C ASP A 62 3.46 -8.30 9.39
N LYS A 63 2.80 -9.45 9.58
CA LYS A 63 1.62 -9.82 8.81
C LYS A 63 0.40 -9.10 9.34
N PHE A 64 -0.17 -8.26 8.48
CA PHE A 64 -1.48 -7.69 8.67
C PHE A 64 -2.33 -7.79 7.41
N ARG A 65 -3.63 -7.68 7.61
CA ARG A 65 -4.61 -7.49 6.54
C ARG A 65 -5.71 -6.53 7.01
N PHE A 66 -6.40 -5.92 6.07
CA PHE A 66 -7.56 -5.10 6.37
C PHE A 66 -8.70 -5.36 5.40
N SER A 67 -9.92 -5.26 5.90
CA SER A 67 -11.15 -5.40 5.11
C SER A 67 -11.86 -4.06 5.02
N LEU A 68 -12.05 -3.56 3.80
CA LEU A 68 -12.72 -2.28 3.52
C LEU A 68 -14.09 -2.54 2.90
N ASN A 69 -15.12 -1.86 3.40
CA ASN A 69 -16.45 -1.90 2.79
C ASN A 69 -16.79 -0.57 2.07
N ALA A 70 -17.82 -0.59 1.21
CA ALA A 70 -18.21 0.56 0.41
C ALA A 70 -18.72 1.77 1.24
N ASN A 71 -19.05 1.57 2.52
CA ASN A 71 -19.60 2.58 3.41
C ASN A 71 -18.53 3.24 4.32
N GLY A 72 -17.25 3.00 4.06
CA GLY A 72 -16.15 3.56 4.86
C GLY A 72 -15.80 2.75 6.12
N GLY A 73 -16.35 1.54 6.27
CA GLY A 73 -15.97 0.65 7.38
C GLY A 73 -14.67 -0.10 7.10
N CYS A 74 -13.86 -0.26 8.14
CA CYS A 74 -12.59 -0.99 8.12
C CYS A 74 -12.57 -2.03 9.24
N ILE A 75 -12.05 -3.23 8.97
CA ILE A 75 -11.64 -4.18 10.01
C ILE A 75 -10.16 -4.48 9.81
N TRP A 76 -9.36 -4.25 10.85
CA TRP A 76 -7.94 -4.58 10.85
C TRP A 76 -7.71 -5.96 11.44
N TYR A 77 -6.76 -6.72 10.90
CA TYR A 77 -6.33 -7.99 11.46
C TYR A 77 -4.81 -8.08 11.52
N ASP A 78 -4.32 -8.52 12.66
CA ASP A 78 -2.92 -8.92 12.85
C ASP A 78 -2.84 -10.44 12.87
N TYR A 79 -1.71 -10.96 12.42
CA TYR A 79 -1.40 -12.37 12.54
C TYR A 79 -0.61 -12.63 13.82
N ASP A 80 -1.18 -13.40 14.74
CA ASP A 80 -0.56 -13.70 16.02
C ASP A 80 -0.81 -15.16 16.39
N ALA A 81 0.22 -15.83 16.90
CA ALA A 81 0.19 -17.22 17.34
C ALA A 81 -0.44 -18.19 16.31
N GLY A 82 -0.14 -17.99 15.02
CA GLY A 82 -0.62 -18.86 13.94
C GLY A 82 -2.06 -18.61 13.48
N THR A 83 -2.69 -17.52 13.91
CA THR A 83 -4.07 -17.19 13.51
C THR A 83 -4.28 -15.69 13.30
N TRP A 84 -5.31 -15.34 12.53
CA TRP A 84 -5.72 -13.95 12.31
C TRP A 84 -6.62 -13.48 13.44
N LYS A 85 -6.28 -12.35 14.06
CA LYS A 85 -7.07 -11.71 15.12
C LYS A 85 -7.50 -10.33 14.66
N SER A 86 -8.79 -10.03 14.78
CA SER A 86 -9.29 -8.69 14.48
C SER A 86 -8.96 -7.72 15.61
N TYR A 87 -8.50 -6.52 15.25
CA TYR A 87 -8.26 -5.44 16.18
C TYR A 87 -9.47 -4.50 16.25
N SER A 88 -10.04 -4.30 17.44
CA SER A 88 -11.30 -3.54 17.61
C SER A 88 -11.13 -2.02 17.60
N GLY A 89 -9.91 -1.51 17.74
CA GLY A 89 -9.63 -0.07 17.73
C GLY A 89 -9.79 0.56 16.33
N ILE A 90 -9.73 -0.23 15.26
CA ILE A 90 -9.89 0.24 13.89
C ILE A 90 -11.26 -0.20 13.35
N THR A 91 -12.10 0.78 13.03
CA THR A 91 -13.48 0.53 12.57
C THR A 91 -13.85 1.21 11.26
N LYS A 92 -13.06 2.21 10.83
CA LYS A 92 -13.34 3.05 9.67
C LYS A 92 -12.08 3.36 8.89
N TYR A 93 -12.27 3.73 7.64
CA TYR A 93 -11.24 4.33 6.80
C TYR A 93 -11.78 5.60 6.13
N GLU A 94 -10.84 6.47 5.75
CA GLU A 94 -11.08 7.61 4.89
C GLU A 94 -10.23 7.46 3.63
N LEU A 95 -10.72 8.00 2.52
CA LEU A 95 -9.99 8.05 1.26
C LEU A 95 -9.91 9.50 0.82
N ASN A 96 -8.70 10.04 0.77
CA ASN A 96 -8.43 11.37 0.24
C ASN A 96 -7.64 11.23 -1.07
N ALA A 97 -8.32 11.42 -2.20
CA ALA A 97 -7.80 11.06 -3.53
C ALA A 97 -7.31 9.61 -3.56
N ASN A 98 -6.00 9.38 -3.66
CA ASN A 98 -5.38 8.06 -3.63
C ASN A 98 -4.74 7.71 -2.27
N ILE A 99 -4.97 8.50 -1.23
CA ILE A 99 -4.43 8.24 0.12
C ILE A 99 -5.51 7.56 0.97
N LEU A 100 -5.30 6.29 1.29
CA LEU A 100 -6.08 5.53 2.25
C LEU A 100 -5.59 5.85 3.66
N ILE A 101 -6.50 6.31 4.51
CA ILE A 101 -6.24 6.71 5.90
C ILE A 101 -7.03 5.80 6.83
N ILE A 102 -6.34 5.12 7.74
CA ILE A 102 -6.93 4.22 8.73
C ILE A 102 -6.45 4.69 10.10
N LYS A 103 -7.39 5.14 10.94
CA LYS A 103 -7.09 5.65 12.28
C LYS A 103 -7.45 4.62 13.34
N ASP A 104 -6.59 4.50 14.34
CA ASP A 104 -6.90 3.77 15.55
C ASP A 104 -7.70 4.68 16.49
N SER A 105 -8.91 4.26 16.86
CA SER A 105 -9.79 5.01 17.75
C SER A 105 -9.42 4.94 19.22
N TYR A 106 -8.56 3.98 19.61
CA TYR A 106 -8.06 3.87 20.98
C TYR A 106 -6.76 4.65 21.21
N SER A 107 -6.04 4.95 20.13
CA SER A 107 -4.83 5.76 20.18
C SER A 107 -5.19 7.23 20.09
N SER A 108 -4.86 8.00 21.12
CA SER A 108 -4.80 9.47 21.04
C SER A 108 -3.34 9.87 20.94
N GLY A 109 -3.01 10.76 20.00
CA GLY A 109 -1.61 11.10 19.78
C GLY A 109 -1.37 11.80 18.45
N ASP A 110 -0.09 11.88 18.12
CA ASP A 110 0.37 12.43 16.85
C ASP A 110 -0.18 11.61 15.70
N GLU A 111 -0.90 12.25 14.79
CA GLU A 111 -1.37 11.57 13.59
C GLU A 111 -0.22 11.22 12.65
N THR A 112 1.01 11.70 12.84
CA THR A 112 2.17 11.24 12.07
C THR A 112 2.71 9.88 12.54
N ASP A 113 2.25 9.35 13.67
CA ASP A 113 2.65 8.04 14.19
C ASP A 113 1.85 6.91 13.52
N TRP A 114 2.54 5.88 13.02
CA TRP A 114 1.95 4.66 12.47
C TRP A 114 0.97 3.98 13.44
N GLN A 115 1.22 4.02 14.75
CA GLN A 115 0.34 3.43 15.76
C GLN A 115 -1.02 4.13 15.82
N THR A 116 -1.03 5.44 15.58
CA THR A 116 -2.24 6.27 15.67
C THR A 116 -2.96 6.34 14.32
N CYS A 117 -2.22 6.45 13.21
CA CYS A 117 -2.77 6.69 11.89
C CYS A 117 -1.92 6.03 10.81
N LYS A 118 -2.50 5.07 10.09
CA LYS A 118 -1.86 4.46 8.91
C LYS A 118 -2.27 5.24 7.67
N ARG A 119 -1.29 5.70 6.90
CA ARG A 119 -1.50 6.38 5.61
C ARG A 119 -0.81 5.63 4.48
N PHE A 120 -1.61 5.09 3.58
CA PHE A 120 -1.15 4.38 2.39
C PHE A 120 -1.47 5.22 1.16
N LYS A 121 -0.46 5.69 0.46
CA LYS A 121 -0.64 6.26 -0.88
C LYS A 121 -0.76 5.10 -1.86
N ILE A 122 -1.96 4.90 -2.38
CA ILE A 122 -2.24 3.88 -3.39
C ILE A 122 -1.57 4.31 -4.70
N VAL A 123 -0.61 3.52 -5.14
CA VAL A 123 0.11 3.69 -6.40
C VAL A 123 -0.69 3.03 -7.52
N SER A 124 -1.16 1.80 -7.31
CA SER A 124 -1.98 1.11 -8.31
C SER A 124 -2.91 0.06 -7.69
N ILE A 125 -4.02 -0.22 -8.37
CA ILE A 125 -4.89 -1.37 -8.10
C ILE A 125 -5.20 -2.03 -9.43
N LYS A 126 -4.71 -3.25 -9.63
CA LYS A 126 -4.90 -4.05 -10.85
C LYS A 126 -5.38 -5.44 -10.45
N GLY A 127 -6.65 -5.74 -10.70
CA GLY A 127 -7.28 -7.00 -10.31
C GLY A 127 -7.23 -7.26 -8.81
N ASN A 128 -6.51 -8.31 -8.41
CA ASN A 128 -6.35 -8.71 -7.00
C ASN A 128 -5.08 -8.15 -6.35
N THR A 129 -4.38 -7.21 -7.00
CA THR A 129 -3.14 -6.63 -6.50
C THR A 129 -3.32 -5.14 -6.26
N MET A 130 -2.91 -4.68 -5.08
CA MET A 130 -2.82 -3.27 -4.71
C MET A 130 -1.39 -2.97 -4.28
N ILE A 131 -0.81 -1.91 -4.82
CA ILE A 131 0.53 -1.43 -4.48
C ILE A 131 0.38 -0.07 -3.80
N CYS A 132 1.00 0.09 -2.64
CA CYS A 132 0.97 1.31 -1.85
C CYS A 132 2.38 1.73 -1.43
N THR A 133 2.59 3.03 -1.23
CA THR A 133 3.72 3.52 -0.41
C THR A 133 3.21 4.02 0.95
N VAL A 134 4.03 3.92 1.98
CA VAL A 134 3.70 4.39 3.33
C VAL A 134 4.12 5.86 3.49
N CYS A 135 3.20 6.73 3.90
CA CYS A 135 3.46 8.19 3.92
C CYS A 135 4.13 8.71 5.21
N LEU A 136 4.32 7.88 6.24
CA LEU A 136 4.64 8.32 7.61
C LEU A 136 5.86 7.63 8.23
N MET A 137 6.58 6.83 7.46
CA MET A 137 7.87 6.32 7.92
C MET A 137 8.92 7.33 7.45
N ASP A 138 9.81 7.77 8.35
CA ASP A 138 11.01 8.55 7.98
C ASP A 138 11.86 7.81 6.93
N GLU A 139 11.62 6.51 6.79
CA GLU A 139 12.04 5.59 5.73
C GLU A 139 11.15 5.76 4.50
N GLY A 140 11.40 6.83 3.74
CA GLY A 140 10.49 7.41 2.75
C GLY A 140 10.11 6.58 1.51
N ASP A 141 10.54 5.32 1.37
CA ASP A 141 10.37 4.54 0.13
C ASP A 141 9.76 3.14 0.33
N THR A 142 9.15 2.86 1.49
CA THR A 142 8.56 1.53 1.70
C THR A 142 7.31 1.32 0.85
N GLU A 143 7.44 0.44 -0.13
CA GLU A 143 6.39 -0.10 -0.98
C GLU A 143 5.83 -1.39 -0.36
N LEU A 144 4.50 -1.43 -0.27
CA LEU A 144 3.74 -2.57 0.23
C LEU A 144 2.87 -3.11 -0.89
N THR A 145 2.98 -4.41 -1.16
CA THR A 145 2.06 -5.12 -2.04
C THR A 145 1.03 -5.88 -1.23
N PHE A 146 -0.23 -5.64 -1.54
CA PHE A 146 -1.37 -6.34 -0.98
C PHE A 146 -2.04 -7.22 -2.02
N THR A 147 -2.45 -8.41 -1.59
CA THR A 147 -3.24 -9.34 -2.41
C THR A 147 -4.64 -9.48 -1.85
N LYS A 148 -5.65 -9.40 -2.72
CA LYS A 148 -7.06 -9.56 -2.36
C LYS A 148 -7.34 -11.02 -1.97
N ARG A 149 -8.09 -11.21 -0.88
CA ARG A 149 -8.52 -12.52 -0.35
C ARG A 149 -9.95 -12.86 -0.75
#